data_AF-A0AAX2AA34-F1
#
_entry.id   AF-A0AAX2AA34-F1
#
_cell.length_a   1.000
_cell.length_b   1.000
_cell.length_c   1.000
_cell.angle_alpha   90.00
_cell.angle_beta   90.00
_cell.angle_gamma   90.00
#
_symmetry.space_group_name_H-M   'P 1'
#
loop_
_entity.id
_entity.type
_entity.pdbx_description
1 polymer ?
#
loop_
_entity_poly.entity_id
_entity_poly.type
_entity_poly.pdbx_seq_one_letter_code
_entity_poly.pdbx_strand_id
1 'polypeptide(L)' 'MANNIPDDILKIQKKLATFEKGSRNYKKYTKILAKHIKKYNMKKRVTSHIKTIETIEKITQEDKKED' A
#
# COMPACT_ATOMS: atom_id res chain seq x y z
N MET A 1 -0.26 9.91 -11.66
CA MET A 1 -0.30 10.05 -10.18
C MET A 1 0.95 9.41 -9.61
N ALA A 2 1.78 10.17 -8.89
CA ALA A 2 3.07 9.68 -8.41
C ALA A 2 2.89 8.49 -7.46
N ASN A 3 3.64 7.41 -7.69
CA ASN A 3 3.77 6.26 -6.80
C ASN A 3 4.57 6.66 -5.55
N ASN A 4 4.08 7.63 -4.78
CA ASN A 4 4.79 8.10 -3.59
C ASN A 4 4.66 7.05 -2.49
N ILE A 5 5.82 6.60 -2.00
CA ILE A 5 5.91 5.76 -0.80
C ILE A 5 5.31 6.57 0.35
N PRO A 6 4.43 5.99 1.18
CA PRO A 6 3.86 6.70 2.33
C PRO A 6 4.94 7.27 3.26
N ASP A 7 4.73 8.49 3.74
CA ASP A 7 5.68 9.21 4.61
C ASP A 7 6.08 8.41 5.86
N ASP A 8 5.13 7.69 6.46
CA ASP A 8 5.40 6.86 7.65
C ASP A 8 6.40 5.74 7.35
N ILE A 9 6.27 5.09 6.17
CA ILE A 9 7.20 4.04 5.74
C ILE A 9 8.58 4.66 5.52
N LEU A 10 8.64 5.83 4.89
CA LEU A 10 9.90 6.55 4.64
C LEU A 10 10.58 6.98 5.96
N LYS A 11 9.82 7.49 6.93
CA LYS A 11 10.31 7.86 8.27
C LYS A 11 10.88 6.66 9.01
N ILE A 12 10.18 5.50 8.96
CA ILE A 12 10.66 4.26 9.57
C ILE A 12 11.95 3.78 8.90
N GLN A 13 12.03 3.79 7.56
CA GLN A 13 13.24 3.42 6.82
C GLN A 13 14.44 4.29 7.17
N LYS A 14 14.26 5.62 7.20
CA LYS A 14 15.32 6.57 7.63
C LYS A 14 15.80 6.26 9.04
N LYS A 15 14.89 6.01 9.99
CA LYS A 15 15.26 5.66 11.37
C LYS A 15 15.98 4.31 11.43
N LEU A 16 15.53 3.33 10.67
CA LEU A 16 16.13 2.00 10.63
C LEU A 16 17.57 2.02 10.10
N ALA A 17 17.87 2.91 9.14
CA ALA A 17 19.23 3.15 8.63
C ALA A 17 20.21 3.69 9.69
N THR A 18 19.70 4.29 10.78
CA THR A 18 20.55 4.77 11.88
C THR A 18 20.91 3.70 12.92
N PHE A 19 20.29 2.51 12.84
CA PHE A 19 20.52 1.45 13.82
C PHE A 19 21.50 0.41 13.29
N GLU A 20 22.39 -0.07 14.17
CA GLU A 20 23.25 -1.20 13.88
C GLU A 20 22.42 -2.46 13.61
N LYS A 21 22.76 -3.16 12.52
CA LYS A 21 22.06 -4.37 12.08
C LYS A 21 22.12 -5.43 13.18
N GLY A 22 20.95 -5.93 13.59
CA GLY A 22 20.85 -6.95 14.64
C GLY A 22 20.67 -6.40 16.05
N SER A 23 20.86 -5.09 16.26
CA SER A 23 20.53 -4.43 17.53
C SER A 23 19.05 -4.60 17.89
N ARG A 24 18.71 -4.46 19.18
CA ARG A 24 17.33 -4.54 19.67
C ARG A 24 16.41 -3.55 18.94
N ASN A 25 16.90 -2.32 18.71
CA ASN A 25 16.17 -1.28 18.02
C ASN A 25 16.00 -1.58 16.53
N TYR A 26 17.04 -2.08 15.87
CA TYR A 26 16.93 -2.55 14.48
C TYR A 26 15.84 -3.61 14.34
N LYS A 27 15.89 -4.68 15.16
CA LYS A 27 14.89 -5.76 15.13
C LYS A 27 13.47 -5.23 15.40
N LYS A 28 13.30 -4.29 16.34
CA LYS A 28 12.02 -3.64 16.63
C LYS A 28 11.49 -2.87 15.42
N TYR A 29 12.30 -1.99 14.84
CA TYR A 29 11.87 -1.14 13.72
C TYR A 29 11.66 -1.92 12.42
N THR A 30 12.40 -3.03 12.20
CA THR A 30 12.13 -3.95 11.08
C THR A 30 10.73 -4.56 11.19
N LYS A 31 10.30 -4.99 12.39
CA LYS A 31 8.95 -5.52 12.61
C LYS A 31 7.88 -4.46 12.38
N ILE A 32 8.12 -3.23 12.84
CA ILE A 32 7.20 -2.10 12.62
C ILE A 32 7.08 -1.81 11.11
N LEU A 33 8.20 -1.74 10.40
CA LEU A 33 8.22 -1.52 8.95
C LEU A 33 7.40 -2.57 8.20
N ALA A 34 7.62 -3.85 8.51
CA ALA A 34 6.89 -4.96 7.88
C ALA A 34 5.37 -4.84 8.08
N LYS A 35 4.92 -4.44 9.28
CA LYS A 35 3.49 -4.21 9.57
C LYS A 35 2.91 -3.08 8.70
N HIS A 36 3.63 -1.96 8.58
CA HIS A 36 3.18 -0.82 7.77
C HIS A 36 3.13 -1.16 6.27
N ILE A 37 4.14 -1.85 5.74
CA ILE A 37 4.16 -2.31 4.34
C ILE A 37 2.97 -3.24 4.07
N LYS A 38 2.71 -4.23 4.95
CA LYS A 38 1.57 -5.13 4.79
C LYS A 38 0.24 -4.38 4.76
N LYS A 39 0.03 -3.43 5.68
CA LYS A 39 -1.18 -2.60 5.73
C LYS A 39 -1.35 -1.78 4.45
N TYR A 40 -0.27 -1.14 3.99
CA TYR A 40 -0.28 -0.34 2.76
C TYR A 40 -0.61 -1.19 1.53
N ASN A 41 0.04 -2.33 1.36
CA ASN A 41 -0.23 -3.26 0.26
C ASN A 41 -1.67 -3.78 0.28
N MET A 42 -2.20 -4.07 1.47
CA MET A 42 -3.59 -4.49 1.63
C MET A 42 -4.56 -3.41 1.14
N LYS A 43 -4.36 -2.15 1.56
CA LYS A 43 -5.17 -1.02 1.11
C LYS A 43 -5.12 -0.87 -0.41
N LYS A 44 -3.93 -0.95 -1.01
CA LYS A 44 -3.75 -0.85 -2.46
C LYS A 44 -4.51 -1.96 -3.21
N ARG A 45 -4.48 -3.20 -2.69
CA ARG A 45 -5.23 -4.32 -3.27
C ARG A 45 -6.74 -4.09 -3.22
N VAL A 46 -7.28 -3.67 -2.08
CA VAL A 46 -8.71 -3.36 -1.95
C VAL A 46 -9.13 -2.25 -2.92
N THR A 47 -8.38 -1.15 -2.98
CA THR A 47 -8.68 -0.06 -3.92
C THR A 47 -8.62 -0.52 -5.37
N SER A 48 -7.68 -1.40 -5.74
CA SER A 48 -7.63 -1.97 -7.08
C SER A 48 -8.85 -2.83 -7.40
N HIS A 49 -9.27 -3.69 -6.47
CA HIS A 49 -10.45 -4.55 -6.67
C HIS A 49 -11.73 -3.71 -6.83
N ILE A 50 -11.91 -2.68 -6.00
CA ILE A 50 -13.04 -1.74 -6.11
C ILE A 50 -13.07 -1.09 -7.50
N LYS A 51 -11.93 -0.58 -7.98
CA LYS A 51 -11.83 0.03 -9.32
C LYS A 51 -12.20 -0.95 -10.43
N THR A 52 -11.76 -2.21 -10.33
CA THR A 52 -12.14 -3.23 -11.32
C THR A 52 -13.65 -3.44 -11.34
N ILE A 53 -14.29 -3.54 -10.17
CA ILE A 53 -15.75 -3.67 -10.06
C ILE A 53 -16.44 -2.44 -10.67
N GLU A 54 -16.02 -1.23 -10.29
CA GLU A 54 -16.58 0.03 -10.84
C GLU A 54 -16.44 0.12 -12.36
N THR A 55 -15.32 -0.34 -12.92
CA THR A 55 -15.11 -0.37 -14.37
C THR A 55 -16.06 -1.36 -15.05
N ILE A 56 -16.23 -2.57 -14.49
CA ILE A 56 -17.15 -3.57 -15.04
C ILE A 56 -18.59 -3.05 -15.01
N GLU A 57 -19.02 -2.45 -13.89
CA GLU A 57 -20.36 -1.87 -13.76
C GLU A 57 -20.63 -0.79 -14.82
N LYS A 58 -19.65 0.07 -15.09
CA LYS A 58 -19.75 1.09 -16.14
C LYS A 58 -19.93 0.48 -17.52
N ILE A 59 -19.10 -0.50 -17.88
CA ILE A 59 -19.20 -1.21 -19.16
C ILE A 59 -20.59 -1.84 -19.30
N THR A 60 -21.07 -2.56 -18.29
CA THR A 60 -22.40 -3.18 -18.31
C THR A 60 -23.55 -2.16 -18.41
N GLN A 61 -23.40 -0.96 -17.86
CA GLN A 61 -24.39 0.10 -18.00
C GLN A 61 -24.36 0.76 -19.38
N GLU A 62 -23.19 0.85 -20.02
CA GLU A 62 -23.03 1.35 -21.38
C GLU A 62 -23.66 0.35 -22.37
N ASP A 63 -23.36 -0.94 -22.25
CA ASP A 63 -23.96 -2.00 -23.09
C ASP A 63 -25.50 -1.97 -23.06
N LYS A 64 -26.11 -1.77 -21.88
CA LYS A 64 -27.57 -1.69 -21.71
C LYS A 64 -28.23 -0.44 -22.27
N LYS A 65 -27.48 0.61 -22.60
CA LYS A 65 -28.01 1.85 -23.17
C LYS A 65 -27.97 1.86 -24.70
N GLU A 66 -27.20 0.94 -25.29
CA GLU A 66 -27.07 0.79 -26.74
C GLU A 66 -28.09 -0.20 -27.33
N ASP A 67 -28.76 -1.00 -26.49
CA ASP A 67 -29.94 -1.83 -26.79
C ASP A 67 -31.27 -1.07 -26.54
#